data_AF-A0A7L4WBZ2-F1
#
_entry.id   AF-A0A7L4WBZ2-F1
#
_cell.length_a   1.000
_cell.length_b   1.000
_cell.length_c   1.000
_cell.angle_alpha   90.00
_cell.angle_beta   90.00
_cell.angle_gamma   90.00
#
_symmetry.space_group_name_H-M   'P 1'
#
loop_
_entity.id
_entity.type
_entity.pdbx_description
1 polymer ?
#
loop_
_entity_poly.entity_id
_entity_poly.type
_entity_poly.pdbx_seq_one_letter_code
_entity_poly.pdbx_strand_id
1 'polypeptide(L)'
;MFELFDISKEEQENILNQARRVLSSYRQLKKAYTLSIPQVHTQHFGGVSTSKSARTSNESPELIRYLELGEKVEKIEQAVSVVENSEYIKNRYMIVDRLQQWRLAELIGVSMRVYNRNLRTSLIDFSVAYGIVDFSKYDFKVETVSKSHS
;
A
#
# COMPACT_ATOMS: atom_id res chain seq x y z
N MET A 1 -8.04 6.26 15.81
CA MET A 1 -7.31 5.08 16.29
C MET A 1 -8.29 3.93 16.51
N PHE A 2 -8.26 2.90 15.64
CA PHE A 2 -9.07 1.69 15.81
C PHE A 2 -8.42 0.78 16.86
N GLU A 3 -9.13 0.48 17.94
CA GLU A 3 -8.69 -0.52 18.92
C GLU A 3 -9.33 -1.86 18.56
N LEU A 4 -8.52 -2.82 18.08
CA LEU A 4 -8.96 -4.18 17.74
C LEU A 4 -9.16 -5.03 18.99
N PHE A 5 -10.13 -4.68 19.82
CA PHE A 5 -10.34 -5.32 21.12
C PHE A 5 -10.75 -6.79 21.05
N ASP A 6 -11.24 -7.28 19.90
CA ASP A 6 -11.75 -8.65 19.75
C ASP A 6 -10.87 -9.59 18.91
N ILE A 7 -9.68 -9.14 18.48
CA ILE A 7 -8.76 -9.97 17.68
C ILE A 7 -7.73 -10.66 18.57
N SER A 8 -7.53 -11.97 18.37
CA SER A 8 -6.51 -12.73 19.09
C SER A 8 -5.09 -12.20 18.81
N LYS A 9 -4.16 -12.35 19.76
CA LYS A 9 -2.76 -11.93 19.55
C LYS A 9 -2.11 -12.60 18.33
N GLU A 10 -2.47 -13.86 18.06
CA GLU A 10 -1.98 -14.61 16.90
C GLU A 10 -2.48 -14.01 15.60
N GLU A 11 -3.77 -13.71 15.52
CA GLU A 11 -4.38 -13.09 14.35
C GLU A 11 -3.85 -11.68 14.11
N GLN A 12 -3.65 -10.90 15.17
CA GLN A 12 -3.00 -9.60 15.07
C GLN A 12 -1.58 -9.70 14.49
N GLU A 13 -0.80 -10.69 14.90
CA GLU A 13 0.56 -10.89 14.36
C GLU A 13 0.52 -11.39 12.91
N ASN A 14 -0.46 -12.21 12.53
CA ASN A 14 -0.69 -12.61 11.14
C ASN A 14 -1.02 -11.40 10.25
N ILE A 15 -1.92 -10.52 10.70
CA ILE A 15 -2.26 -9.27 10.01
C ILE A 15 -1.01 -8.41 9.82
N LEU A 16 -0.21 -8.22 10.88
CA LEU A 16 1.03 -7.46 10.82
C LEU A 16 2.06 -8.06 9.86
N ASN A 17 2.19 -9.40 9.84
CA ASN A 17 3.10 -10.08 8.92
C ASN A 17 2.67 -9.92 7.46
N GLN A 18 1.37 -9.97 7.18
CA GLN A 18 0.85 -9.69 5.84
C GLN A 18 1.11 -8.23 5.43
N ALA A 19 0.82 -7.27 6.30
CA ALA A 19 1.12 -5.85 6.06
C ALA A 19 2.61 -5.62 5.76
N ARG A 20 3.51 -6.20 6.57
CA ARG A 20 4.96 -6.11 6.36
C ARG A 20 5.38 -6.73 5.02
N ARG A 21 4.79 -7.85 4.60
CA ARG A 21 5.09 -8.48 3.30
C ARG A 21 4.69 -7.59 2.14
N VAL A 22 3.49 -7.02 2.15
CA VAL A 22 3.00 -6.06 1.13
C VAL A 22 3.92 -4.84 1.06
N LEU A 23 4.23 -4.22 2.20
CA LEU A 23 5.08 -3.03 2.23
C LEU A 23 6.53 -3.33 1.85
N SER A 24 7.05 -4.52 2.15
CA SER A 24 8.42 -4.91 1.80
C SER A 24 8.60 -5.12 0.29
N SER A 25 7.55 -5.54 -0.42
CA SER A 25 7.58 -5.72 -1.88
C SER A 25 7.42 -4.40 -2.64
N TYR A 26 6.88 -3.36 -2.01
CA TYR A 26 6.59 -2.06 -2.64
C TYR A 26 7.72 -1.51 -3.50
N ARG A 27 8.97 -1.51 -3.01
CA ARG A 27 10.11 -0.95 -3.77
C ARG A 27 10.39 -1.74 -5.05
N GLN A 28 10.31 -3.06 -4.97
CA GLN A 28 10.49 -3.93 -6.13
C GLN A 28 9.34 -3.74 -7.13
N LEU A 29 8.11 -3.62 -6.63
CA LEU A 29 6.94 -3.31 -7.45
C LEU A 29 7.08 -1.95 -8.15
N LYS A 30 7.45 -0.89 -7.42
CA LYS A 30 7.65 0.46 -7.99
C LYS A 30 8.77 0.51 -9.01
N LYS A 31 9.88 -0.21 -8.77
CA LYS A 31 10.95 -0.37 -9.75
C LYS A 31 10.46 -1.13 -10.99
N ALA A 32 9.74 -2.24 -10.81
CA ALA A 32 9.20 -3.02 -11.91
C ALA A 32 8.19 -2.23 -12.75
N TYR A 33 7.32 -1.45 -12.11
CA TYR A 33 6.37 -0.53 -12.73
C TYR A 33 7.08 0.54 -13.57
N THR A 34 8.12 1.16 -13.02
CA THR A 34 8.90 2.19 -13.73
C THR A 34 9.61 1.59 -14.96
N LEU A 35 10.12 0.37 -14.84
CA LEU A 35 10.78 -0.33 -15.96
C LEU A 35 9.79 -0.90 -16.98
N SER A 36 8.53 -1.09 -16.61
CA SER A 36 7.49 -1.60 -17.51
C SER A 36 6.76 -0.51 -18.29
N ILE A 37 7.14 0.77 -18.12
CA ILE A 37 6.60 1.87 -18.90
C ILE A 37 6.75 1.51 -20.39
N PRO A 38 5.64 1.37 -21.14
CA PRO A 38 5.72 1.08 -22.56
C PRO A 38 6.55 2.18 -23.21
N GLN A 39 7.64 1.82 -23.86
CA GLN A 39 8.33 2.77 -24.71
C GLN A 39 7.35 3.09 -25.83
N VAL A 40 6.80 4.31 -25.80
CA VAL A 40 6.10 4.87 -26.94
C VAL A 40 7.10 4.76 -28.08
N HIS A 41 6.92 3.77 -28.94
CA HIS A 41 7.56 3.80 -30.22
C HIS A 41 6.95 5.05 -30.85
N THR A 42 7.69 6.16 -30.82
CA THR A 42 7.55 7.20 -31.83
C THR A 42 7.80 6.48 -33.13
N GLN A 43 6.73 5.90 -33.68
CA GLN A 43 6.67 5.52 -35.07
C GLN A 43 6.98 6.82 -35.79
N HIS A 44 8.20 6.93 -36.29
CA HIS A 44 8.48 7.85 -37.37
C HIS A 44 7.44 7.51 -38.44
N PHE A 45 6.45 8.38 -38.61
CA PHE A 45 5.53 8.37 -39.74
C PHE A 45 6.37 8.59 -41.00
N GLY A 46 6.94 7.52 -41.51
CA GLY A 46 7.71 7.46 -42.74
C GLY A 46 7.30 6.22 -43.50
N GLY A 47 6.27 6.34 -44.33
CA GLY A 47 5.90 5.30 -45.29
C GLY A 47 4.45 4.86 -45.19
N VAL A 48 3.67 5.29 -46.17
CA VAL A 48 2.31 4.84 -46.46
C VAL A 48 2.24 3.31 -46.51
N SER A 49 1.38 2.68 -45.71
CA SER A 49 0.94 1.31 -45.96
C SER A 49 -0.55 1.17 -45.68
N THR A 50 -1.31 1.05 -46.76
CA THR A 50 -2.72 0.72 -46.79
C THR A 50 -2.92 -0.76 -46.42
N SER A 51 -3.36 -1.06 -45.20
CA SER A 51 -4.06 -2.32 -44.96
C SER A 51 -4.98 -2.28 -43.73
N LYS A 52 -6.27 -2.33 -44.03
CA LYS A 52 -7.39 -2.90 -43.26
C LYS A 52 -7.31 -2.75 -41.73
N SER A 53 -8.10 -1.79 -41.24
CA SER A 53 -8.62 -1.74 -39.86
C SER A 53 -9.27 -3.08 -39.50
N ALA A 54 -8.54 -3.90 -38.76
CA ALA A 54 -9.13 -4.93 -37.91
C ALA A 54 -9.31 -4.30 -36.52
N ARG A 55 -10.56 -4.10 -36.11
CA ARG A 55 -10.90 -3.92 -34.71
C ARG A 55 -10.51 -5.20 -33.97
N THR A 56 -9.40 -5.18 -33.24
CA THR A 56 -9.04 -6.25 -32.32
C THR A 56 -8.70 -5.66 -30.97
N SER A 57 -9.25 -6.29 -29.94
CA SER A 57 -8.98 -6.14 -28.51
C SER A 57 -7.53 -6.47 -28.15
N ASN A 58 -6.58 -5.75 -28.75
CA ASN A 58 -5.14 -6.01 -28.67
C ASN A 58 -4.47 -5.00 -27.74
N GLU A 59 -4.79 -5.04 -26.44
CA GLU A 59 -3.88 -4.44 -25.47
C GLU A 59 -2.58 -5.26 -25.48
N SER A 60 -1.43 -4.60 -25.66
CA SER A 60 -0.16 -5.31 -25.66
C SER A 60 0.05 -5.96 -24.28
N PRO A 61 0.60 -7.18 -24.18
CA PRO A 61 0.92 -7.80 -22.89
C PRO A 61 1.79 -6.91 -21.98
N GLU A 62 2.60 -6.03 -22.58
CA GLU A 62 3.38 -5.01 -21.90
C GLU A 62 2.52 -3.93 -21.26
N LEU A 63 1.50 -3.43 -21.96
CA LEU A 63 0.54 -2.46 -21.43
C LEU A 63 -0.29 -3.07 -20.30
N ILE A 64 -0.77 -4.31 -20.46
CA ILE A 64 -1.51 -5.04 -19.41
C ILE A 64 -0.63 -5.16 -18.15
N ARG A 65 0.62 -5.61 -18.31
CA ARG A 65 1.57 -5.72 -17.19
C ARG A 65 1.86 -4.36 -16.54
N TYR A 66 1.98 -3.30 -17.32
CA TYR A 66 2.19 -1.94 -16.81
C TYR A 66 1.00 -1.48 -15.96
N LEU A 67 -0.23 -1.68 -16.46
CA LEU A 67 -1.46 -1.34 -15.74
C LEU A 67 -1.58 -2.13 -14.44
N GLU A 68 -1.40 -3.45 -14.47
CA GLU A 68 -1.46 -4.30 -13.27
C GLU A 68 -0.42 -3.91 -12.21
N LEU A 69 0.79 -3.57 -12.62
CA LEU A 69 1.83 -3.09 -11.70
C LEU A 69 1.48 -1.71 -11.15
N GLY A 70 0.92 -0.84 -11.98
CA GLY A 70 0.42 0.48 -11.60
C GLY A 70 -0.65 0.38 -10.53
N GLU A 71 -1.70 -0.42 -10.75
CA GLU A 71 -2.79 -0.64 -9.80
C GLU A 71 -2.28 -1.15 -8.44
N LYS A 72 -1.32 -2.09 -8.44
CA LYS A 72 -0.72 -2.62 -7.20
C LYS A 72 0.05 -1.55 -6.44
N VAL A 73 0.85 -0.75 -7.14
CA VAL A 73 1.63 0.35 -6.53
C VAL A 73 0.68 1.42 -6.00
N GLU A 74 -0.30 1.84 -6.80
CA GLU A 74 -1.28 2.85 -6.44
C GLU A 74 -2.10 2.42 -5.22
N LYS A 75 -2.60 1.17 -5.18
CA LYS A 75 -3.34 0.66 -4.03
C LYS A 75 -2.53 0.74 -2.73
N ILE A 76 -1.23 0.43 -2.78
CA ILE A 76 -0.35 0.57 -1.60
C ILE A 76 -0.22 2.05 -1.21
N GLU A 77 0.02 2.94 -2.17
CA GLU A 77 0.21 4.37 -1.91
C GLU A 77 -1.06 5.03 -1.36
N GLN A 78 -2.23 4.71 -1.92
CA GLN A 78 -3.53 5.15 -1.43
C GLN A 78 -3.78 4.66 -0.01
N ALA A 79 -3.55 3.37 0.28
CA ALA A 79 -3.71 2.82 1.62
C ALA A 79 -2.78 3.47 2.65
N VAL A 80 -1.51 3.76 2.27
CA VAL A 80 -0.58 4.47 3.16
C VAL A 80 -1.00 5.93 3.36
N SER A 81 -1.59 6.58 2.35
CA SER A 81 -1.95 8.00 2.42
C SER A 81 -3.02 8.34 3.47
N VAL A 82 -3.89 7.38 3.79
CA VAL A 82 -4.98 7.55 4.76
C VAL A 82 -4.59 7.14 6.19
N VAL A 83 -3.39 6.60 6.39
CA VAL A 83 -2.90 6.16 7.70
C VAL A 83 -2.39 7.37 8.49
N GLU A 84 -2.90 7.50 9.72
CA GLU A 84 -2.41 8.47 10.69
C GLU A 84 -0.94 8.16 11.05
N ASN A 85 -0.08 9.17 11.05
CA ASN A 85 1.38 9.02 11.22
C ASN A 85 2.03 8.08 10.18
N SER A 86 1.56 8.16 8.93
CA SER A 86 2.12 7.38 7.81
C SER A 86 3.64 7.54 7.61
N GLU A 87 4.29 8.56 8.20
CA GLU A 87 5.75 8.71 8.12
C GLU A 87 6.50 7.49 8.66
N TYR A 88 5.99 6.80 9.68
CA TYR A 88 6.63 5.58 10.20
C TYR A 88 6.70 4.47 9.15
N ILE A 89 5.65 4.31 8.33
CA ILE A 89 5.62 3.37 7.22
C ILE A 89 6.50 3.86 6.07
N LYS A 90 6.32 5.11 5.65
CA LYS A 90 7.04 5.70 4.51
C LYS A 90 8.55 5.60 4.72
N ASN A 91 9.03 6.01 5.90
CA ASN A 91 10.45 5.99 6.24
C ASN A 91 11.01 4.58 6.30
N ARG A 92 10.23 3.61 6.79
CA ARG A 92 10.69 2.22 6.91
C ARG A 92 10.69 1.47 5.58
N TYR A 93 9.65 1.65 4.76
CA TYR A 93 9.37 0.76 3.63
C TYR A 93 9.46 1.44 2.26
N MET A 94 9.21 2.74 2.15
CA MET A 94 9.05 3.41 0.86
C MET A 94 10.25 4.25 0.42
N ILE A 95 11.05 4.79 1.36
CA ILE A 95 12.25 5.58 1.04
C ILE A 95 13.40 4.68 0.58
N VAL A 96 14.17 5.09 -0.43
CA VAL A 96 15.24 4.27 -1.04
C VAL A 96 16.32 3.85 -0.03
N ASP A 97 16.70 4.74 0.88
CA ASP A 97 17.74 4.45 1.88
C ASP A 97 17.18 3.62 3.05
N ARG A 98 17.69 2.39 3.20
CA ARG A 98 17.32 1.53 4.34
C ARG A 98 18.07 1.98 5.59
N LEU A 99 17.55 2.99 6.26
CA LEU A 99 18.01 3.33 7.60
C LEU A 99 17.61 2.22 8.58
N GLN A 100 18.53 1.90 9.50
CA GLN A 100 18.24 1.02 10.62
C GLN A 100 17.18 1.66 11.52
N GLN A 101 16.35 0.85 12.20
CA GLN A 101 15.21 1.38 12.97
C GLN A 101 15.62 2.38 14.05
N TRP A 102 16.78 2.19 14.69
CA TRP A 102 17.27 3.10 15.71
C TRP A 102 17.54 4.49 15.13
N ARG A 103 18.06 4.54 13.90
CA ARG A 103 18.34 5.80 13.21
C ARG A 103 17.05 6.49 12.80
N LEU A 104 16.03 5.74 12.42
CA LEU A 104 14.69 6.28 12.15
C LEU A 104 14.04 6.85 13.41
N ALA A 105 14.17 6.16 14.55
CA ALA A 105 13.68 6.64 15.83
C ALA A 105 14.37 7.95 16.26
N GLU A 106 15.71 8.00 16.10
CA GLU A 106 16.51 9.20 16.37
C GLU A 106 16.09 10.39 15.50
N LEU A 107 15.90 10.17 14.18
CA LEU A 107 15.47 11.24 13.25
C LEU A 107 14.10 11.82 13.57
N ILE A 108 13.19 11.00 14.11
CA ILE A 108 11.84 11.43 14.52
C ILE A 108 11.85 11.98 15.97
N GLY A 109 12.98 11.91 16.68
CA GLY A 109 13.12 12.42 18.03
C GLY A 109 12.39 11.59 19.10
N VAL A 110 12.22 10.28 18.88
CA VAL A 110 11.51 9.39 19.79
C VAL A 110 12.38 8.21 20.23
N SER A 111 12.10 7.63 21.39
CA SER A 111 12.74 6.38 21.81
C SER A 111 12.37 5.23 20.87
N MET A 112 13.24 4.23 20.76
CA MET A 112 12.97 3.01 20.00
C MET A 112 11.65 2.33 20.39
N ARG A 113 11.33 2.32 21.69
CA ARG A 113 10.09 1.73 22.20
C ARG A 113 8.86 2.46 21.65
N VAL A 114 8.89 3.79 21.65
CA VAL A 114 7.81 4.63 21.11
C VAL A 114 7.73 4.46 19.59
N TYR A 115 8.86 4.47 18.89
CA TYR A 115 8.92 4.20 17.45
C TYR A 115 8.27 2.85 17.10
N ASN A 116 8.64 1.77 17.78
CA ASN A 116 8.10 0.44 17.52
C ASN A 116 6.60 0.35 17.81
N ARG A 117 6.12 1.04 18.85
CA ARG A 117 4.68 1.13 19.14
C ARG A 117 3.95 1.85 18.02
N ASN A 118 4.41 3.04 17.62
CA ASN A 118 3.76 3.84 16.59
C ASN A 118 3.81 3.17 15.22
N LEU A 119 4.93 2.51 14.89
CA LEU A 119 5.05 1.69 13.68
C LEU A 119 4.06 0.52 13.70
N ARG A 120 3.91 -0.17 14.84
CA ARG A 120 2.92 -1.26 14.97
C ARG A 120 1.50 -0.74 14.77
N THR A 121 1.13 0.39 15.36
CA THR A 121 -0.17 1.02 15.16
C THR A 121 -0.38 1.40 13.69
N SER A 122 0.60 2.06 13.07
CA SER A 122 0.52 2.44 11.65
C SER A 122 0.32 1.23 10.74
N LEU A 123 1.02 0.12 11.03
CA LEU A 123 0.90 -1.13 10.25
C LEU A 123 -0.50 -1.77 10.36
N ILE A 124 -1.18 -1.59 11.49
CA ILE A 124 -2.56 -2.03 11.71
C ILE A 124 -3.52 -1.14 10.93
N ASP A 125 -3.38 0.19 11.04
CA ASP A 125 -4.23 1.11 10.27
C ASP A 125 -4.06 0.90 8.76
N PHE A 126 -2.82 0.62 8.32
CA PHE A 126 -2.54 0.25 6.94
C PHE A 126 -3.22 -1.07 6.54
N SER A 127 -3.21 -2.09 7.41
CA SER A 127 -3.80 -3.38 7.07
C SER A 127 -5.31 -3.26 6.89
N VAL A 128 -5.96 -2.39 7.67
CA VAL A 128 -7.36 -2.00 7.49
C VAL A 128 -7.56 -1.27 6.16
N ALA A 129 -6.81 -0.19 5.92
CA ALA A 129 -6.96 0.63 4.71
C ALA A 129 -6.68 -0.14 3.41
N TYR A 130 -5.73 -1.07 3.43
CA TYR A 130 -5.37 -1.90 2.27
C TYR A 130 -6.38 -3.04 2.01
N GLY A 131 -7.21 -3.38 3.01
CA GLY A 131 -8.16 -4.49 2.96
C GLY A 131 -7.56 -5.86 3.28
N ILE A 132 -6.55 -5.92 4.15
CA ILE A 132 -6.03 -7.18 4.72
C ILE A 132 -6.98 -7.72 5.78
N VAL A 133 -7.58 -6.82 6.57
CA VAL A 133 -8.55 -7.17 7.62
C VAL A 133 -9.92 -7.33 6.98
N ASP A 134 -10.52 -8.49 7.17
CA ASP A 134 -11.89 -8.79 6.74
C ASP A 134 -12.86 -8.54 7.90
N PHE A 135 -13.51 -7.38 7.87
CA PHE A 135 -14.43 -6.97 8.93
C PHE A 135 -15.72 -7.80 8.98
N SER A 136 -16.05 -8.56 7.93
CA SER A 136 -17.23 -9.43 7.95
C SER A 136 -17.12 -10.58 8.96
N LYS A 137 -15.90 -10.85 9.46
CA LYS A 137 -15.62 -11.90 10.44
C LYS A 137 -15.77 -11.46 11.89
N TYR A 138 -15.97 -10.17 12.15
CA TYR A 138 -16.08 -9.63 13.50
C TYR A 138 -17.46 -9.02 13.72
N ASP A 139 -18.05 -9.32 14.87
CA ASP A 139 -19.36 -8.84 15.25
C ASP A 139 -19.19 -7.52 16.01
N PHE A 140 -19.40 -6.40 15.34
CA PHE A 140 -19.24 -5.08 15.95
C PHE A 140 -20.51 -4.69 16.71
N LYS A 141 -20.45 -4.63 18.04
CA LYS A 141 -21.47 -3.94 18.83
C LYS A 141 -21.29 -2.44 18.68
N VAL A 142 -22.05 -1.83 17.78
CA VAL A 142 -22.18 -0.37 17.72
C VAL A 142 -23.04 0.08 18.90
N GLU A 143 -22.40 0.47 20.00
CA GLU A 143 -23.07 1.21 21.06
C GLU A 143 -23.46 2.59 20.51
N THR A 144 -24.72 2.73 20.12
CA THR A 144 -25.29 4.02 19.74
C THR A 144 -25.39 4.88 21.00
N VAL A 145 -24.41 5.76 21.21
CA VAL A 145 -24.47 6.79 22.24
C VAL A 145 -25.64 7.71 21.90
N SER A 146 -26.78 7.48 22.53
CA SER A 146 -27.94 8.35 22.45
C SER A 146 -27.56 9.64 23.17
N LYS A 147 -27.26 10.71 22.41
CA LYS A 147 -27.08 12.04 23.00
C LYS A 147 -28.40 12.48 23.62
N SER A 148 -28.49 12.37 24.94
CA SER A 148 -29.57 12.98 25.71
C SER A 148 -29.34 14.49 25.68
N HIS A 149 -30.23 15.24 25.03
CA HIS A 149 -30.29 16.69 25.20
C HIS A 149 -31.06 16.96 26.50
N SER A 150 -30.35 17.48 27.50
CA SER A 150 -30.92 18.18 28.65
C SER A 150 -30.63 19.67 28.52
#